data_AF-A0A0K2ZF28-F1
#
_entry.id   AF-A0A0K2ZF28-F1
#
_cell.length_a   1.000
_cell.length_b   1.000
_cell.length_c   1.000
_cell.angle_alpha   90.00
_cell.angle_beta   90.00
_cell.angle_gamma   90.00
#
_symmetry.space_group_name_H-M   'P 1'
#
loop_
_entity.id
_entity.type
_entity.pdbx_description
1 polymer ?
#
loop_
_entity_poly.entity_id
_entity_poly.type
_entity_poly.pdbx_seq_one_letter_code
_entity_poly.pdbx_strand_id
1 'polypeptide(L)'
;MSQGGGRHALREHSYVDLSLFQLMSGLDYAFPSAMKKLSPKLPQLRALQQRVSERPAIAAYLASARRLPFNDNGIFRRYPELDG
;
A
#
# COMPACT_ATOMS: atom_id res chain seq x y z
N MET A 1 11.14 -8.74 -21.41
CA MET A 1 10.59 -8.63 -20.04
C MET A 1 9.10 -8.33 -20.15
N SER A 2 8.25 -9.35 -20.00
CA SER A 2 6.80 -9.25 -20.27
C SER A 2 6.04 -8.68 -19.07
N GLN A 3 5.38 -7.53 -19.26
CA GLN A 3 4.64 -6.80 -18.24
C GLN A 3 3.37 -7.56 -17.80
N GLY A 4 3.05 -7.55 -16.50
CA GLY A 4 1.86 -8.20 -15.88
C GLY A 4 0.51 -7.53 -16.20
N GLY A 5 0.38 -6.90 -17.37
CA GLY A 5 -0.84 -6.25 -17.84
C GLY A 5 -1.39 -5.14 -16.92
N GLY A 6 -0.58 -4.64 -15.99
CA GLY A 6 -1.02 -3.66 -14.98
C GLY A 6 -1.92 -4.22 -13.88
N ARG A 7 -2.16 -5.54 -13.85
CA ARG A 7 -3.04 -6.19 -12.87
C ARG A 7 -2.27 -6.79 -11.69
N HIS A 8 -1.06 -7.27 -11.87
CA HIS A 8 -0.19 -7.63 -10.75
C HIS A 8 1.21 -7.10 -11.05
N ALA A 9 2.05 -6.98 -10.01
CA ALA A 9 3.44 -6.63 -10.23
C ALA A 9 4.15 -7.67 -11.10
N LEU A 10 3.73 -8.94 -10.96
CA LEU A 10 4.12 -10.07 -11.80
C LEU A 10 2.94 -10.55 -12.67
N ARG A 11 3.04 -11.74 -13.26
CA ARG A 11 1.95 -12.32 -14.08
C ARG A 11 0.75 -12.76 -13.22
N GLU A 12 1.01 -13.14 -11.97
CA GLU A 12 0.03 -13.69 -11.03
C GLU A 12 0.20 -13.06 -9.65
N HIS A 13 -0.78 -13.29 -8.76
CA HIS A 13 -0.71 -12.77 -7.40
C HIS A 13 0.49 -13.36 -6.67
N SER A 14 1.36 -12.51 -6.16
CA SER A 14 2.55 -12.95 -5.42
C SER A 14 2.76 -12.12 -4.16
N TYR A 15 3.72 -12.57 -3.34
CA TYR A 15 4.17 -11.82 -2.17
C TYR A 15 4.57 -10.38 -2.50
N VAL A 16 5.02 -10.11 -3.73
CA VAL A 16 5.34 -8.76 -4.19
C VAL A 16 4.12 -7.84 -4.14
N ASP A 17 2.91 -8.32 -4.46
CA ASP A 17 1.69 -7.50 -4.38
C ASP A 17 1.33 -7.18 -2.92
N LEU A 18 1.58 -8.12 -1.99
CA LEU A 18 1.38 -7.88 -0.55
C LEU A 18 2.40 -6.86 -0.02
N SER A 19 3.66 -6.97 -0.43
CA SER A 19 4.70 -5.99 -0.10
C SER A 19 4.37 -4.61 -0.65
N LEU A 20 3.93 -4.51 -1.91
CA LEU A 20 3.52 -3.24 -2.52
C LEU A 20 2.31 -2.63 -1.82
N PHE A 21 1.31 -3.44 -1.45
CA PHE A 21 0.19 -2.99 -0.62
C PHE A 21 0.68 -2.37 0.70
N GLN A 22 1.57 -3.07 1.41
CA GLN A 22 2.13 -2.58 2.68
C GLN A 22 2.93 -1.30 2.51
N LEU A 23 3.75 -1.20 1.46
CA LEU A 23 4.52 0.01 1.13
C LEU A 23 3.58 1.20 0.84
N MET A 24 2.57 1.01 -0.01
CA MET A 24 1.61 2.06 -0.35
C MET A 24 0.86 2.55 0.89
N SER A 25 0.37 1.61 1.72
CA SER A 25 -0.34 1.96 2.97
C SER A 25 0.57 2.63 4.01
N GLY A 26 1.84 2.25 4.08
CA GLY A 26 2.82 2.89 4.96
C GLY A 26 3.19 4.30 4.49
N LEU A 27 3.37 4.49 3.19
CA LEU A 27 3.62 5.82 2.61
C LEU A 27 2.40 6.74 2.74
N ASP A 28 1.18 6.22 2.59
CA ASP A 28 -0.05 7.00 2.84
C ASP A 28 -0.13 7.50 4.29
N TYR A 29 0.39 6.72 5.25
CA TYR A 29 0.47 7.14 6.65
C TYR A 29 1.60 8.15 6.89
N ALA A 30 2.80 7.89 6.37
CA ALA A 30 3.99 8.70 6.63
C ALA A 30 3.96 10.06 5.89
N PHE A 31 3.47 10.09 4.65
CA PHE A 31 3.49 11.26 3.75
C PHE A 31 2.13 11.46 3.05
N PRO A 32 1.05 11.74 3.79
CA PRO A 32 -0.29 11.82 3.22
C PRO A 32 -0.42 12.92 2.16
N SER A 33 0.25 14.06 2.32
CA SER A 33 0.17 15.19 1.39
C SER A 33 0.88 14.87 0.08
N ALA A 34 2.09 14.31 0.14
CA ALA A 34 2.83 13.85 -1.03
C ALA A 34 2.08 12.71 -1.76
N MET A 35 1.56 11.74 -1.01
CA MET A 35 0.83 10.61 -1.60
C MET A 35 -0.49 11.02 -2.25
N LYS A 36 -1.16 12.08 -1.75
CA LYS A 36 -2.34 12.66 -2.39
C LYS A 36 -1.99 13.30 -3.74
N LYS A 37 -0.87 14.04 -3.81
CA LYS A 37 -0.35 14.63 -5.06
C LYS A 37 0.07 13.56 -6.07
N LEU A 38 0.61 12.44 -5.60
CA LEU A 38 1.13 11.35 -6.44
C LEU A 38 0.04 10.36 -6.88
N SER A 39 -1.07 10.24 -6.14
CA SER A 39 -2.14 9.28 -6.40
C SER A 39 -2.63 9.24 -7.87
N PRO A 40 -2.87 10.39 -8.55
CA PRO A 40 -3.32 10.39 -9.95
C PRO A 40 -2.26 9.84 -10.93
N LYS A 41 -0.98 9.88 -10.56
CA LYS A 41 0.14 9.39 -11.39
C LYS A 41 0.39 7.88 -11.22
N LEU A 42 -0.17 7.26 -10.18
CA LEU A 42 0.03 5.85 -9.84
C LEU A 42 -1.28 5.04 -9.82
N PRO A 43 -2.15 5.12 -10.85
CA PRO A 43 -3.48 4.50 -10.83
C PRO A 43 -3.41 2.97 -10.68
N GLN A 44 -2.41 2.32 -11.28
CA GLN A 44 -2.26 0.86 -11.21
C GLN A 44 -1.86 0.38 -9.81
N LEU A 45 -0.99 1.13 -9.11
CA LEU A 45 -0.60 0.80 -7.74
C LEU A 45 -1.77 1.01 -6.76
N ARG A 46 -2.57 2.06 -6.97
CA ARG A 46 -3.81 2.27 -6.21
C ARG A 46 -4.82 1.14 -6.44
N ALA A 47 -5.01 0.72 -7.68
CA ALA A 47 -5.88 -0.41 -8.01
C ALA A 47 -5.36 -1.75 -7.46
N LEU A 48 -4.03 -1.92 -7.37
CA LEU A 48 -3.42 -3.08 -6.70
C LEU A 48 -3.66 -3.03 -5.19
N GLN A 49 -3.40 -1.88 -4.55
CA GLN A 49 -3.62 -1.67 -3.12
C GLN A 49 -5.07 -1.99 -2.74
N GLN A 50 -6.03 -1.45 -3.49
CA GLN A 50 -7.45 -1.70 -3.29
C GLN A 50 -7.77 -3.20 -3.41
N ARG A 51 -7.39 -3.84 -4.52
CA ARG A 51 -7.68 -5.28 -4.72
C ARG A 51 -7.06 -6.17 -3.65
N VAL A 52 -5.86 -5.86 -3.18
CA VAL A 52 -5.22 -6.63 -2.10
C VAL A 52 -6.00 -6.46 -0.80
N SER A 53 -6.45 -5.23 -0.48
CA SER A 53 -7.25 -4.97 0.73
C SER A 53 -8.62 -5.66 0.73
N GLU A 54 -9.24 -5.82 -0.44
CA GLU A 54 -10.55 -6.47 -0.60
C GLU A 54 -10.50 -8.00 -0.53
N ARG A 55 -9.30 -8.63 -0.53
CA ARG A 55 -9.20 -10.09 -0.45
C ARG A 55 -9.73 -10.56 0.91
N PRO A 56 -10.62 -11.57 0.98
CA PRO A 56 -11.27 -11.96 2.24
C PRO A 56 -10.31 -12.24 3.41
N ALA A 57 -9.21 -12.95 3.16
CA ALA A 57 -8.20 -13.24 4.19
C ALA A 57 -7.46 -11.99 4.67
N ILE A 58 -7.18 -11.05 3.75
CA ILE A 58 -6.52 -9.79 4.08
C ILE A 58 -7.52 -8.88 4.80
N ALA A 59 -8.73 -8.69 4.28
CA ALA A 59 -9.79 -7.91 4.94
C ALA A 59 -10.04 -8.40 6.38
N ALA A 60 -10.15 -9.71 6.60
CA ALA A 60 -10.29 -10.30 7.93
C ALA A 60 -9.07 -10.01 8.82
N TYR A 61 -7.85 -10.06 8.28
CA TYR A 61 -6.64 -9.66 9.01
C TYR A 61 -6.64 -8.17 9.35
N LEU A 62 -6.99 -7.31 8.39
CA LEU A 62 -7.02 -5.85 8.54
C LEU A 62 -8.03 -5.40 9.62
N ALA A 63 -9.13 -6.15 9.78
CA ALA A 63 -10.14 -5.92 10.81
C ALA A 63 -9.80 -6.56 12.17
N SER A 64 -8.78 -7.41 12.24
CA SER A 64 -8.41 -8.11 13.47
C SER A 64 -7.44 -7.30 14.32
N ALA A 65 -7.47 -7.51 15.64
CA ALA A 65 -6.50 -6.94 16.59
C ALA A 65 -5.05 -7.39 16.36
N ARG A 66 -4.82 -8.39 15.49
CA ARG A 66 -3.48 -8.84 15.10
C ARG A 66 -2.77 -7.84 14.18
N ARG A 67 -3.52 -6.96 13.51
CA ARG A 67 -2.92 -5.88 12.72
C ARG A 67 -2.57 -4.73 13.65
N LEU A 68 -1.27 -4.51 13.84
CA LEU A 68 -0.79 -3.31 14.50
C LEU A 68 -1.00 -2.11 13.57
N PRO A 69 -1.60 -1.01 14.06
CA PRO A 69 -1.69 0.21 13.29
C PRO A 69 -0.29 0.78 13.04
N PHE A 70 -0.14 1.51 11.94
CA PHE A 70 1.05 2.34 11.74
C PHE A 70 1.19 3.32 12.91
N ASN A 71 2.41 3.50 13.37
CA ASN A 71 2.74 4.32 14.52
C ASN A 71 4.16 4.87 14.34
N ASP A 72 4.50 5.89 15.12
CA ASP A 72 5.76 6.61 14.97
C ASP A 72 6.98 5.84 15.55
N ASN A 73 6.74 4.69 16.18
CA ASN A 73 7.78 3.76 16.58
C ASN A 73 8.11 2.74 15.48
N GLY A 74 7.33 2.70 14.39
CA GLY A 74 7.52 1.80 13.26
C GLY A 74 8.49 2.31 12.19
N ILE A 75 8.53 1.60 11.06
CA ILE A 75 9.32 1.97 9.86
C ILE A 75 8.70 3.20 9.18
N PHE A 76 7.37 3.26 9.11
CA PHE A 76 6.64 4.38 8.51
C PHE A 76 6.26 5.38 9.59
N ARG A 77 7.08 6.41 9.75
CA ARG A 77 6.90 7.47 10.74
C ARG A 77 6.40 8.72 10.04
N ARG A 78 5.49 9.43 10.68
CA ARG A 78 4.99 10.69 10.13
C ARG A 78 5.93 11.82 10.52
N TYR A 79 6.57 12.40 9.51
CA TYR A 79 7.42 13.57 9.65
C TYR A 79 6.77 14.72 8.88
N PRO A 80 5.91 15.55 9.53
CA PRO A 80 5.23 16.66 8.88
C PRO A 80 6.18 17.61 8.15
N GLU A 81 7.39 17.79 8.68
CA GLU A 81 8.45 18.61 8.10
C GLU A 81 8.98 18.08 6.76
N LEU A 82 8.75 16.79 6.46
CA LEU A 82 9.11 16.14 5.21
C LEU A 82 7.88 15.91 4.30
N ASP A 83 6.66 16.11 4.80
CA ASP A 83 5.40 16.01 4.06
C ASP A 83 5.07 17.38 3.43
N GLY A 84 5.67 17.63 2.26
CA GLY A 84 5.69 18.97 1.61
C GLY A 84 4.45 19.42 0.86
#